data_AF-A0A1V1NQC2-F1
#
_entry.id   AF-A0A1V1NQC2-F1
#
_cell.length_a   1.000
_cell.length_b   1.000
_cell.length_c   1.000
_cell.angle_alpha   90.00
_cell.angle_beta   90.00
_cell.angle_gamma   90.00
#
_symmetry.space_group_name_H-M   'P 1'
#
loop_
_entity.id
_entity.type
_entity.pdbx_description
1 polymer ?
#
loop_
_entity_poly.entity_id
_entity_poly.type
_entity_poly.pdbx_seq_one_letter_code
_entity_poly.pdbx_strand_id
1 'polypeptide(L)'
;MGQALDESHIQSTTQIRMGMEYLFMQKNAGYAIPFRMGGYYDPVPWEFDSQDYWGVTVGSGIELLTYQQLTLDVAYEYRWGEKPVIKHPMVFHYSEKDTSQQVFVALTVYLE
;
A
#
# COMPACT_ATOMS: atom_id res chain seq x y z
N MET A 1 -22.55 10.08 13.94
CA MET A 1 -23.73 9.22 14.14
C MET A 1 -23.55 8.03 13.22
N GLY A 2 -23.36 6.83 13.76
CA GLY A 2 -23.28 5.61 12.96
C GLY A 2 -24.67 4.98 12.83
N GLN A 3 -25.07 4.66 11.61
CA GLN A 3 -26.30 3.92 11.36
C GLN A 3 -26.12 2.46 11.80
N ALA A 4 -27.23 1.78 12.13
CA ALA A 4 -27.21 0.36 12.45
C ALA A 4 -26.74 -0.43 11.22
N LEU A 5 -25.95 -1.50 11.43
CA LEU A 5 -25.37 -2.33 10.36
C LEU A 5 -26.40 -2.87 9.36
N ASP A 6 -27.66 -2.96 9.77
CA ASP A 6 -28.79 -3.47 8.98
C ASP A 6 -29.38 -2.42 8.00
N GLU A 7 -29.08 -1.13 8.19
CA GLU A 7 -29.51 -0.03 7.30
C GLU A 7 -28.41 0.41 6.32
N SER A 8 -27.16 -0.01 6.57
CA SER A 8 -26.02 0.33 5.71
C SER A 8 -25.87 -0.72 4.62
N HIS A 9 -26.22 -0.39 3.37
CA HIS A 9 -25.95 -1.20 2.17
C HIS A 9 -24.45 -1.21 1.77
N ILE A 10 -23.55 -1.27 2.74
CA ILE A 10 -22.12 -1.36 2.50
C ILE A 10 -21.76 -2.82 2.22
N GLN A 11 -21.34 -3.11 1.00
CA GLN A 11 -20.85 -4.45 0.65
C GLN A 11 -19.53 -4.74 1.35
N SER A 12 -19.39 -5.96 1.87
CA SER A 12 -18.13 -6.43 2.46
C SER A 12 -17.05 -6.49 1.37
N THR A 13 -15.90 -5.88 1.65
CA THR A 13 -14.75 -5.90 0.74
C THR A 13 -13.65 -6.80 1.30
N THR A 14 -12.93 -7.49 0.42
CA THR A 14 -11.79 -8.35 0.79
C THR A 14 -10.53 -7.83 0.14
N GLN A 15 -9.55 -7.46 0.96
CA GLN A 15 -8.24 -7.02 0.51
C GLN A 15 -7.29 -8.22 0.37
N ILE A 16 -6.58 -8.28 -0.76
CA ILE A 16 -5.54 -9.29 -1.02
C ILE A 16 -4.23 -8.56 -1.27
N ARG A 17 -3.17 -8.94 -0.53
CA ARG A 17 -1.82 -8.42 -0.73
C ARG A 17 -0.86 -9.59 -0.90
N MET A 18 0.04 -9.50 -1.87
CA MET A 18 1.08 -10.50 -2.11
C MET A 18 2.40 -9.79 -2.40
N GLY A 19 3.51 -10.39 -1.99
CA GLY A 19 4.82 -9.80 -2.23
C GLY A 19 5.95 -10.78 -1.99
N MET A 20 7.14 -10.36 -2.37
CA MET A 20 8.38 -11.09 -2.17
C MET A 20 9.48 -10.18 -1.67
N GLU A 21 10.39 -10.76 -0.90
CA GLU A 21 11.59 -10.13 -0.40
C GLU A 21 12.80 -10.96 -0.82
N TYR A 22 13.85 -10.28 -1.27
CA TYR A 22 15.17 -10.84 -1.51
C TYR A 22 16.20 -10.10 -0.66
N LEU A 23 16.91 -10.82 0.20
CA LEU A 23 17.90 -10.24 1.10
C LEU A 23 19.32 -10.50 0.58
N PHE A 24 20.02 -9.44 0.18
CA PHE A 24 21.43 -9.50 -0.18
C PHE A 24 22.31 -9.23 1.05
N MET A 25 22.98 -10.26 1.57
CA MET A 25 23.81 -10.16 2.77
C MET A 25 25.30 -10.18 2.43
N GLN A 26 26.04 -9.14 2.85
CA GLN A 26 27.49 -9.10 2.73
C GLN A 26 28.14 -9.13 4.11
N LYS A 27 28.31 -10.35 4.64
CA LYS A 27 28.82 -10.60 6.01
C LYS A 27 30.19 -10.00 6.27
N ASN A 28 31.08 -10.02 5.27
CA ASN A 28 32.45 -9.50 5.41
C ASN A 28 32.50 -7.96 5.49
N ALA A 29 31.51 -7.28 4.92
CA ALA A 29 31.44 -5.82 4.90
C ALA A 29 30.41 -5.26 5.90
N GLY A 30 29.69 -6.14 6.59
CA GLY A 30 28.86 -5.73 7.72
C GLY A 30 27.53 -5.09 7.36
N TYR A 31 26.99 -5.34 6.17
CA TYR A 31 25.71 -4.78 5.75
C TYR A 31 24.83 -5.80 5.03
N ALA A 32 23.53 -5.53 5.03
CA ALA A 32 22.53 -6.23 4.23
C ALA A 32 21.66 -5.23 3.45
N ILE A 33 21.19 -5.65 2.27
CA ILE A 33 20.34 -4.87 1.39
C ILE A 33 19.09 -5.71 1.12
N PRO A 34 17.96 -5.44 1.77
CA PRO A 34 16.69 -6.03 1.40
C PRO A 34 16.16 -5.38 0.13
N PHE A 35 15.64 -6.20 -0.79
CA PHE A 35 14.88 -5.76 -1.95
C PHE A 35 13.47 -6.36 -1.86
N ARG A 36 12.45 -5.52 -1.88
CA ARG A 36 11.05 -5.86 -1.65
C ARG A 36 10.23 -5.47 -2.86
N MET A 37 9.29 -6.32 -3.24
CA MET A 37 8.26 -5.94 -4.19
C MET A 37 6.94 -6.61 -3.84
N GLY A 38 5.84 -5.98 -4.20
CA GLY A 38 4.52 -6.50 -3.92
C GLY A 38 3.46 -5.93 -4.85
N GLY A 39 2.30 -6.58 -4.82
CA GLY A 39 1.09 -6.15 -5.47
C GLY A 39 -0.08 -6.36 -4.53
N TYR A 40 -1.08 -5.52 -4.65
CA TYR A 40 -2.30 -5.65 -3.88
C TYR A 40 -3.55 -5.29 -4.69
N TYR A 41 -4.65 -5.89 -4.27
CA TYR A 41 -6.01 -5.56 -4.65
C TYR A 41 -6.77 -5.15 -3.39
N ASP A 42 -7.30 -3.94 -3.38
CA ASP A 42 -7.94 -3.30 -2.23
C ASP A 42 -9.28 -2.68 -2.64
N PRO A 43 -10.37 -3.44 -2.58
CA PRO A 43 -11.70 -2.91 -2.81
C PRO A 43 -12.12 -2.00 -1.65
N VAL A 44 -12.43 -0.75 -1.95
CA VAL A 44 -12.93 0.23 -0.98
C VAL A 44 -14.46 0.11 -0.88
N PRO A 45 -15.02 -0.05 0.33
CA PRO A 45 -16.46 -0.14 0.50
C PRO A 45 -17.16 1.18 0.13
N TRP A 46 -18.28 1.09 -0.59
CA TRP A 46 -19.14 2.21 -0.95
C TRP A 46 -20.61 1.83 -0.74
N GLU A 47 -21.50 2.83 -0.59
CA GLU A 47 -22.93 2.64 -0.30
C GLU A 47 -23.72 1.84 -1.36
N PHE A 48 -23.13 1.58 -2.55
CA PHE A 48 -23.81 0.90 -3.65
C PHE A 48 -22.94 -0.08 -4.47
N ASP A 49 -21.63 0.15 -4.58
CA ASP A 49 -20.72 -0.71 -5.36
C ASP A 49 -19.26 -0.57 -4.90
N SER A 50 -18.58 -1.67 -4.62
CA SER A 50 -17.19 -1.66 -4.14
C SER A 50 -16.26 -1.09 -5.20
N GLN A 51 -15.36 -0.18 -4.81
CA GLN A 51 -14.41 0.43 -5.73
C GLN A 51 -13.09 -0.30 -5.72
N ASP A 52 -12.73 -0.87 -6.87
CA ASP A 52 -11.54 -1.69 -7.03
C ASP A 52 -10.28 -0.83 -7.17
N TYR A 53 -9.42 -0.87 -6.15
CA TYR A 53 -8.06 -0.34 -6.25
C TYR A 53 -7.06 -1.46 -6.41
N TRP A 54 -6.06 -1.19 -7.23
CA TRP A 54 -4.90 -2.02 -7.44
C TRP A 54 -3.66 -1.21 -7.10
N GLY A 55 -2.64 -1.87 -6.57
CA GLY A 55 -1.38 -1.22 -6.31
C GLY A 55 -0.20 -2.14 -6.51
N VAL A 56 0.94 -1.54 -6.83
CA VAL A 56 2.24 -2.19 -6.85
C VAL A 56 3.19 -1.43 -5.95
N THR A 57 4.05 -2.18 -5.27
CA THR A 57 5.05 -1.64 -4.37
C THR A 57 6.42 -2.17 -4.75
N VAL A 58 7.42 -1.31 -4.62
CA VAL A 58 8.83 -1.67 -4.68
C VAL A 58 9.54 -0.98 -3.53
N GLY A 59 10.49 -1.64 -2.91
CA GLY A 59 11.23 -1.07 -1.80
C GLY A 59 12.61 -1.67 -1.70
N SER A 60 13.51 -0.91 -1.09
CA SER A 60 14.85 -1.35 -0.78
C SER A 60 15.31 -0.69 0.50
N GLY A 61 16.28 -1.30 1.16
CA GLY A 61 16.92 -0.67 2.31
C GLY A 61 18.41 -0.95 2.38
N ILE A 62 19.03 -0.38 3.40
CA ILE A 62 20.36 -0.74 3.86
C ILE A 62 20.33 -0.96 5.36
N GLU A 63 20.84 -2.10 5.79
CA GLU A 63 20.98 -2.51 7.18
C GLU A 63 22.46 -2.57 7.51
N LEU A 64 22.94 -1.70 8.41
CA LEU A 64 24.31 -1.72 8.93
C LEU A 64 24.36 -2.56 10.20
N LEU A 65 25.22 -3.58 10.23
CA LEU A 65 25.25 -4.62 11.27
C LEU A 65 26.50 -4.60 12.16
N THR A 66 27.56 -3.87 11.79
CA THR A 66 28.90 -4.03 12.40
C THR A 66 29.26 -3.04 13.50
N TYR A 67 28.63 -1.87 13.55
CA TYR A 67 29.00 -0.82 14.53
C TYR A 67 27.81 -0.29 15.31
N GLN A 68 26.73 0.03 14.61
CA GLN A 68 25.49 0.54 15.18
C GLN A 68 24.39 -0.03 14.32
N GLN A 69 23.45 -0.76 14.92
CA GLN A 69 22.33 -1.29 14.15
C GLN A 69 21.53 -0.10 13.64
N LEU A 70 21.61 0.11 12.33
CA LEU A 70 20.97 1.18 11.61
C LEU A 70 20.30 0.58 10.40
N THR A 71 18.99 0.82 10.26
CA THR A 71 18.24 0.45 9.08
C THR A 71 17.69 1.70 8.43
N LEU A 72 17.96 1.88 7.14
CA LEU A 72 17.29 2.88 6.31
C LEU A 72 16.53 2.15 5.21
N ASP A 73 15.21 2.31 5.19
CA ASP A 73 14.33 1.73 4.19
C ASP A 73 13.65 2.84 3.37
N VAL A 74 13.50 2.58 2.07
CA VAL A 74 12.71 3.39 1.15
C VAL A 74 11.78 2.47 0.38
N ALA A 75 10.50 2.82 0.33
CA ALA A 75 9.51 2.12 -0.46
C ALA A 75 8.70 3.11 -1.30
N TYR A 76 8.36 2.70 -2.51
CA TYR A 76 7.50 3.40 -3.43
C TYR A 76 6.26 2.57 -3.70
N GLU A 77 5.12 3.23 -3.68
CA GLU A 77 3.83 2.65 -4.01
C GLU A 77 3.20 3.43 -5.17
N TYR A 78 2.75 2.67 -6.17
CA TYR A 78 1.89 3.16 -7.24
C TYR A 78 0.54 2.47 -7.12
N ARG A 79 -0.50 3.25 -6.83
CA ARG A 79 -1.88 2.80 -6.70
C ARG A 79 -2.73 3.41 -7.80
N TRP A 80 -3.58 2.61 -8.42
CA TRP A 80 -4.57 3.07 -9.37
C TRP A 80 -5.91 2.41 -9.09
N GLY A 81 -6.98 3.07 -9.46
CA GLY A 81 -8.32 2.54 -9.29
C GLY A 81 -9.31 3.41 -10.03
N GLU A 82 -10.56 3.02 -9.93
CA GLU A 82 -11.66 3.76 -10.49
C GLU A 82 -12.50 4.34 -9.35
N LYS A 83 -13.00 5.55 -9.55
CA LYS A 83 -13.92 6.19 -8.61
C LYS A 83 -15.17 6.66 -9.34
N PRO A 84 -16.37 6.34 -8.81
CA PRO A 84 -17.62 6.72 -9.43
C PRO A 84 -17.89 8.17 -9.02
N VAL A 85 -17.96 9.06 -10.01
CA VAL A 85 -18.27 10.46 -9.74
C VAL A 85 -19.78 10.65 -9.80
N ILE A 86 -20.42 10.83 -8.64
CA ILE A 86 -21.85 11.17 -8.60
C ILE A 86 -22.01 12.68 -8.86
N LYS A 87 -22.49 13.05 -10.05
CA LYS A 87 -22.95 14.41 -10.36
C LYS A 87 -24.47 14.42 -10.50
N HIS A 88 -25.17 14.80 -9.41
CA HIS A 88 -26.60 15.15 -9.40
C HIS A 88 -27.58 14.00 -9.78
N PRO A 89 -28.88 14.09 -9.38
CA PRO A 89 -29.75 12.92 -9.28
C PRO A 89 -30.35 12.40 -10.60
N MET A 90 -29.84 12.81 -11.77
CA MET A 90 -30.32 12.31 -13.05
C MET A 90 -29.16 12.07 -14.02
N VAL A 91 -28.75 10.79 -14.08
CA VAL A 91 -28.11 10.11 -15.22
C VAL A 91 -26.66 10.52 -15.51
N PHE A 92 -25.73 9.59 -15.19
CA PHE A 92 -24.55 9.10 -15.93
C PHE A 92 -23.50 8.62 -14.91
N HIS A 93 -23.30 7.31 -14.79
CA HIS A 93 -22.16 6.74 -14.05
C HIS A 93 -20.92 6.85 -14.93
N TYR A 94 -20.09 7.85 -14.67
CA TYR A 94 -18.76 7.96 -15.28
C TYR A 94 -17.73 7.47 -14.27
N SER A 95 -16.87 6.56 -14.71
CA SER A 95 -15.71 6.11 -13.94
C SER A 95 -14.55 7.05 -14.21
N GLU A 96 -14.09 7.77 -13.18
CA GLU A 96 -12.89 8.59 -13.27
C GLU A 96 -11.69 7.78 -12.77
N LYS A 97 -10.60 7.79 -13.55
CA LYS A 97 -9.36 7.13 -13.18
C LYS A 97 -8.71 7.84 -11.99
N ASP A 98 -8.64 7.16 -10.85
CA ASP A 98 -7.81 7.58 -9.73
C ASP A 98 -6.40 7.01 -9.86
N THR A 99 -5.40 7.82 -9.53
CA THR A 99 -4.01 7.36 -9.45
C THR A 99 -3.33 8.09 -8.31
N SER A 100 -2.60 7.34 -7.48
CA SER A 100 -1.89 7.84 -6.32
C SER A 100 -0.46 7.29 -6.32
N GLN A 101 0.49 8.14 -5.95
CA GLN A 101 1.90 7.78 -5.81
C GLN A 101 2.35 8.15 -4.42
N GLN A 102 2.98 7.21 -3.71
CA GLN A 102 3.43 7.43 -2.33
C GLN A 102 4.86 6.93 -2.17
N VAL A 103 5.65 7.67 -1.40
CA VAL A 103 7.01 7.28 -1.00
C VAL A 103 7.03 7.19 0.52
N PHE A 104 7.48 6.05 1.03
CA PHE A 104 7.70 5.79 2.44
C PHE A 104 9.20 5.74 2.69
N VAL A 105 9.66 6.47 3.70
CA VAL A 105 11.06 6.45 4.15
C VAL A 105 11.03 6.16 5.64
N ALA A 106 11.82 5.18 6.07
CA ALA A 106 11.94 4.81 7.46
C ALA A 106 13.42 4.75 7.84
N LEU A 107 13.75 5.34 8.99
CA LEU A 107 15.06 5.22 9.62
C LEU A 107 14.86 4.60 10.99
N THR A 108 15.51 3.47 11.23
CA THR A 108 15.52 2.78 12.52
C THR A 108 16.94 2.81 13.07
N VAL A 109 17.10 3.41 14.24
CA VAL A 109 18.35 3.47 14.99
C VAL A 109 18.15 2.66 16.27
N TYR A 110 19.02 1.69 16.52
CA TYR A 110 19.04 0.99 17.79
C TYR A 110 20.06 1.69 18.70
N LEU A 111 19.58 2.16 19.85
CA LEU A 111 20.39 2.78 20.90
C LEU A 111 20.54 1.76 22.03
N GLU A 112 21.77 1.54 22.47
CA GLU A 112 22.08 0.77 23.69
C GLU A 112 21.90 1.61 24.95
#